data_AF-B9NY05-F1
#
_entry.id   AF-B9NY05-F1
#
_cell.length_a   1.000
_cell.length_b   1.000
_cell.length_c   1.000
_cell.angle_alpha   90.00
_cell.angle_beta   90.00
_cell.angle_gamma   90.00
#
_symmetry.space_group_name_H-M   'P 1'
#
loop_
_entity.id
_entity.type
_entity.pdbx_description
1 polymer ?
#
loop_
_entity_poly.entity_id
_entity_poly.type
_entity_poly.pdbx_seq_one_letter_code
_entity_poly.pdbx_strand_id
1 'polypeptide(L)' 'MSVIKTILASFIGNPRFGKSYVVNLNYAHEELQGLIERVTIEQELMNVAKELDR' A
#
# COMPACT_ATOMS: atom_id res chain seq x y z
N MET A 1 14.77 -3.81 2.22
CA MET A 1 13.93 -2.62 1.99
C MET A 1 12.87 -3.00 0.96
N SER A 2 11.58 -2.94 1.27
CA SER A 2 10.51 -3.25 0.28
C SER A 2 10.19 -2.00 -0.53
N VAL A 3 10.09 -2.11 -1.86
CA VAL A 3 9.72 -1.00 -2.77
C VAL A 3 8.46 -0.29 -2.30
N ILE A 4 7.47 -1.05 -1.84
CA ILE A 4 6.21 -0.54 -1.29
C ILE A 4 6.44 0.37 -0.08
N LYS A 5 7.30 -0.05 0.86
CA LYS A 5 7.64 0.76 2.04
C LYS A 5 8.34 2.06 1.65
N THR A 6 9.21 2.03 0.65
CA THR A 6 9.89 3.23 0.14
C THR A 6 8.90 4.21 -0.51
N ILE A 7 7.95 3.72 -1.30
CA ILE A 7 6.93 4.55 -1.93
C ILE A 7 6.02 5.17 -0.86
N LEU A 8 5.51 4.40 0.11
CA LEU A 8 4.71 4.95 1.21
C LEU A 8 5.46 6.00 2.02
N ALA A 9 6.74 5.74 2.34
CA ALA A 9 7.58 6.71 3.05
C ALA A 9 7.72 8.04 2.29
N SER A 10 7.70 8.03 0.95
CA SER A 10 7.75 9.26 0.15
C SER A 10 6.51 10.13 0.28
N PHE A 11 5.32 9.55 0.51
CA PHE A 11 4.10 10.30 0.80
C PHE A 11 4.19 10.93 2.20
N ILE A 12 4.58 10.16 3.21
CA ILE A 12 4.70 10.65 4.60
C ILE A 12 5.79 11.73 4.71
N GLY A 13 6.89 11.58 3.97
CA GLY A 13 7.97 12.56 3.90
C GLY A 13 7.64 13.84 3.13
N ASN A 14 6.51 13.90 2.43
CA ASN A 14 6.09 15.09 1.69
C ASN A 14 5.45 16.11 2.65
N PRO A 15 6.00 17.33 2.81
CA PRO A 15 5.46 18.34 3.74
C PRO A 15 4.01 18.78 3.44
N ARG A 16 3.55 18.51 2.22
CA ARG A 16 2.21 18.86 1.73
C ARG A 16 1.19 17.74 1.92
N PHE A 17 1.65 16.54 2.29
CA PHE A 17 0.78 15.40 2.56
C PHE A 17 -0.11 15.68 3.78
N GLY A 18 -1.36 15.20 3.74
CA GLY A 18 -2.37 15.43 4.77
C GLY A 18 -2.94 16.85 4.80
N LYS A 19 -2.52 17.75 3.89
CA LYS A 19 -3.11 19.08 3.75
C LYS A 19 -4.38 19.02 2.89
N SER A 20 -5.41 19.73 3.31
CA SER A 20 -6.74 19.73 2.67
C SER A 20 -6.71 20.22 1.22
N TYR A 21 -5.78 21.11 0.86
CA TYR A 21 -5.65 21.64 -0.50
C TYR A 21 -4.90 20.71 -1.47
N VAL A 22 -4.40 19.56 -1.00
CA VAL A 22 -3.65 18.60 -1.82
C VAL A 22 -4.43 17.30 -1.95
N VAL A 23 -5.68 17.43 -2.36
CA VAL A 23 -6.64 16.33 -2.50
C VAL A 23 -6.07 15.19 -3.34
N ASN A 24 -5.43 15.49 -4.47
CA ASN A 24 -4.87 14.47 -5.37
C ASN A 24 -3.74 13.65 -4.72
N LEU A 25 -2.91 14.27 -3.88
CA LEU A 25 -1.80 13.56 -3.21
C LEU A 25 -2.34 12.64 -2.10
N ASN A 26 -3.33 13.12 -1.35
CA ASN A 26 -3.97 12.33 -0.31
C ASN A 26 -4.74 11.15 -0.91
N TYR A 27 -5.48 11.40 -1.99
CA TYR A 27 -6.21 10.37 -2.74
C TYR A 27 -5.27 9.29 -3.29
N ALA A 28 -4.16 9.69 -3.93
CA ALA A 28 -3.17 8.74 -4.45
C ALA A 28 -2.54 7.87 -3.33
N HIS A 29 -2.38 8.41 -2.12
CA HIS A 29 -1.91 7.63 -0.97
C HIS A 29 -2.98 6.61 -0.51
N GLU A 30 -4.24 7.02 -0.45
CA GLU A 30 -5.36 6.13 -0.08
C GLU A 30 -5.52 4.98 -1.08
N GLU A 31 -5.48 5.28 -2.39
CA GLU A 31 -5.52 4.24 -3.43
C GLU A 31 -4.34 3.26 -3.31
N LEU A 32 -3.14 3.77 -3.06
CA LEU A 32 -1.96 2.93 -2.89
C LEU A 32 -2.07 2.04 -1.64
N GLN A 33 -2.58 2.55 -0.52
CA GLN A 33 -2.83 1.75 0.69
C GLN A 33 -3.82 0.62 0.41
N GLY A 34 -4.94 0.91 -0.27
CA GLY A 34 -5.93 -0.10 -0.63
C GLY A 34 -5.35 -1.18 -1.56
N LEU A 35 -4.50 -0.79 -2.52
CA LEU A 35 -3.84 -1.76 -3.40
C LEU A 35 -2.89 -2.69 -2.63
N ILE A 36 -2.13 -2.15 -1.68
CA ILE A 36 -1.20 -2.94 -0.85
C ILE A 36 -1.97 -3.96 -0.03
N GLU A 37 -3.04 -3.54 0.65
CA GLU A 37 -3.87 -4.42 1.47
C GLU A 37 -4.43 -5.58 0.64
N ARG A 38 -4.97 -5.28 -0.55
CA ARG A 38 -5.49 -6.29 -1.46
C ARG A 38 -4.41 -7.29 -1.91
N VAL A 39 -3.25 -6.80 -2.35
CA VAL A 39 -2.15 -7.67 -2.80
C VAL A 39 -1.61 -8.53 -1.66
N THR A 40 -1.55 -7.98 -0.44
CA THR A 40 -1.15 -8.73 0.75
C THR A 40 -2.12 -9.87 1.05
N ILE A 41 -3.44 -9.60 1.05
CA ILE A 41 -4.46 -10.63 1.26
C ILE A 41 -4.39 -11.71 0.17
N GLU A 42 -4.31 -11.31 -1.10
CA GLU A 42 -4.20 -12.25 -2.23
C GLU A 42 -2.95 -13.15 -2.08
N GLN A 43 -1.83 -12.58 -1.68
CA GLN A 43 -0.58 -13.31 -1.46
C GLN A 43 -0.68 -14.29 -0.28
N GLU A 44 -1.32 -13.89 0.82
CA GLU A 44 -1.56 -14.76 1.99
C GLU A 44 -2.47 -15.93 1.62
N LEU A 45 -3.57 -15.68 0.91
CA LEU A 45 -4.47 -16.72 0.41
C LEU A 45 -3.74 -17.72 -0.50
N MET A 46 -2.90 -17.23 -1.41
CA MET A 46 -2.08 -18.10 -2.27
C MET A 46 -1.09 -18.96 -1.47
N ASN A 47 -0.54 -18.43 -0.38
CA ASN A 47 0.37 -19.18 0.48
C ASN A 47 -0.38 -20.28 1.25
N VAL A 48 -1.55 -19.95 1.80
CA VAL A 48 -2.43 -20.94 2.46
C VAL A 48 -2.84 -22.05 1.48
N ALA A 49 -3.22 -21.69 0.25
CA ALA A 49 -3.57 -22.69 -0.77
C ALA A 49 -2.39 -23.65 -1.06
N LYS A 50 -1.17 -23.12 -1.18
CA LYS A 50 0.04 -23.95 -1.37
C LYS A 50 0.35 -24.86 -0.19
N GLU A 51 0.00 -24.47 1.03
CA GLU A 51 0.16 -25.29 2.23
C GLU A 51 -0.87 -26.43 2.28
N LEU A 52 -2.09 -26.19 1.79
CA LEU A 52 -3.15 -27.19 1.73
C LEU A 52 -2.96 -28.23 0.62
N ASP A 53 -2.24 -27.87 -0.45
CA ASP A 53 -1.88 -28.79 -1.55
C ASP A 53 -0.69 -29.73 -1.21
N ARG A 54 -0.10 -29.62 0.00
CA ARG A 54 1.01 -30.46 0.49
C ARG A 54 0.53 -31.61 1.36
#